data_AF-A0A7S2J378-F1
#
_entry.id   AF-A0A7S2J378-F1
#
_cell.length_a   1.000
_cell.length_b   1.000
_cell.length_c   1.000
_cell.angle_alpha   90.00
_cell.angle_beta   90.00
_cell.angle_gamma   90.00
#
_symmetry.space_group_name_H-M   'P 1'
#
loop_
_entity.id
_entity.type
_entity.pdbx_description
1 polymer ?
#
loop_
_entity_poly.entity_id
_entity_poly.type
_entity_poly.pdbx_seq_one_letter_code
_entity_poly.pdbx_strand_id
1 'polypeptide(L)'
;ATVHPSVSHTDESISTCKFAQRVAMVQNEVSVNEEVDQAVLIARLKEENRMLKESGSMGEDDGKHLSAEEIAQLHADVRAFLSHDDPQATIAWGRGKKAARVRHALWIIKGLLLEGWKPAHAPLADAWTTEALRGR
;
A
#
# COMPACT_ATOMS: atom_id res chain seq x y z
N ALA A 1 28.95 14.07 -43.70
CA ALA A 1 28.77 15.51 -43.90
C ALA A 1 29.31 15.87 -45.28
N THR A 2 28.62 16.75 -46.01
CA THR A 2 28.99 17.11 -47.38
C THR A 2 29.53 18.53 -47.39
N VAL A 3 30.72 18.76 -47.96
CA VAL A 3 31.40 20.07 -48.01
C VAL A 3 31.95 20.35 -49.40
N HIS A 4 32.14 21.63 -49.73
CA HIS A 4 32.64 22.08 -51.03
C HIS A 4 34.08 22.62 -50.90
N PRO A 5 35.06 22.14 -51.70
CA PRO A 5 36.49 22.39 -51.46
C PRO A 5 37.01 23.78 -51.90
N SER A 6 36.16 24.60 -52.54
CA SER A 6 36.57 25.93 -53.00
C SER A 6 36.89 26.87 -51.83
N VAL A 7 37.90 27.71 -52.01
CA VAL A 7 38.30 28.75 -51.03
C VAL A 7 37.17 29.72 -50.67
N SER A 8 36.23 30.00 -51.57
CA SER A 8 35.04 30.84 -51.32
C SER A 8 34.01 30.22 -50.37
N HIS A 9 34.12 28.93 -50.07
CA HIS A 9 33.19 28.18 -49.22
C HIS A 9 33.87 27.60 -47.98
N THR A 10 35.04 28.14 -47.61
CA THR A 10 35.85 27.68 -46.48
C THR A 10 35.16 27.91 -45.14
N ASP A 11 34.59 29.09 -44.91
CA ASP A 11 33.88 29.39 -43.65
C ASP A 11 32.63 28.51 -43.44
N GLU A 12 31.88 28.25 -44.52
CA GLU A 12 30.73 27.35 -44.50
C GLU A 12 31.16 25.89 -44.28
N SER A 13 32.27 25.48 -44.89
CA SER A 13 32.86 24.16 -44.69
C SER A 13 33.37 23.95 -43.26
N ILE A 14 33.95 24.99 -42.64
CA ILE A 14 34.37 24.98 -41.22
C ILE A 14 33.13 24.82 -40.32
N SER A 15 32.06 25.56 -40.60
CA SER A 15 30.82 25.49 -39.83
C SER A 15 30.14 24.11 -39.95
N THR A 16 30.13 23.53 -41.15
CA THR A 16 29.64 22.17 -41.43
C THR A 16 30.45 21.10 -40.70
N CYS A 17 31.77 21.21 -40.70
CA CYS A 17 32.67 20.29 -39.99
C CYS A 17 32.50 20.40 -38.46
N LYS A 18 32.38 21.61 -37.90
CA LYS A 18 32.12 21.81 -36.47
C LYS A 18 30.78 21.23 -36.03
N PHE A 19 29.76 21.32 -36.86
CA PHE A 19 28.46 20.69 -36.61
C PHE A 19 28.57 19.16 -36.62
N ALA A 20 29.22 18.59 -37.63
CA ALA A 20 29.45 17.15 -37.73
C ALA A 20 30.22 16.59 -36.52
N GLN A 21 31.22 17.34 -36.01
CA GLN A 21 31.96 16.96 -34.80
C GLN A 21 31.06 16.91 -33.56
N ARG A 22 30.13 17.86 -33.39
CA ARG A 22 29.19 17.83 -32.27
C ARG A 22 28.18 16.68 -32.39
N VAL A 23 27.68 16.43 -33.61
CA VAL A 23 26.76 15.32 -33.87
C VAL A 23 27.43 13.96 -33.66
N ALA A 24 28.73 13.84 -33.96
CA ALA A 24 29.48 12.61 -33.72
C ALA A 24 29.61 12.23 -32.23
N MET A 25 29.44 13.20 -31.30
CA MET A 25 29.42 12.93 -29.86
C MET A 25 28.04 12.51 -29.34
N VAL A 26 26.99 12.62 -30.15
CA VAL A 26 25.64 12.21 -29.76
C VAL A 26 25.57 10.70 -29.79
N GLN A 27 25.43 10.09 -28.62
CA GLN A 27 25.18 8.66 -28.48
C GLN A 27 23.68 8.41 -28.54
N ASN A 28 23.25 7.53 -29.46
CA ASN A 28 21.88 7.08 -29.53
C ASN A 28 21.84 5.62 -29.07
N GLU A 29 21.11 5.34 -27.99
CA GLU A 29 20.83 3.98 -27.57
C GLU A 29 19.68 3.44 -28.43
N VAL A 30 20.04 2.68 -29.45
CA VAL A 30 19.08 2.10 -30.38
C VAL A 30 18.68 0.72 -29.89
N SER A 31 17.46 0.59 -29.40
CA SER A 31 16.79 -0.69 -29.21
C SER A 31 15.88 -0.99 -30.39
N VAL A 32 15.66 -2.27 -30.71
CA VAL A 32 14.62 -2.66 -31.66
C VAL A 32 13.28 -2.24 -31.07
N ASN A 33 12.52 -1.42 -31.81
CA ASN A 33 11.17 -1.05 -31.42
C ASN A 33 10.23 -2.23 -31.71
N GLU A 34 10.32 -3.26 -30.88
CA GLU A 34 9.44 -4.42 -30.96
C GLU A 34 8.04 -4.00 -30.48
N GLU A 35 7.04 -4.11 -31.36
CA GLU A 35 5.65 -4.04 -30.94
C GLU A 35 5.31 -5.31 -30.16
N VAL A 36 5.34 -5.21 -28.83
CA VAL A 36 4.92 -6.31 -27.96
C VAL A 36 3.41 -6.47 -28.08
N ASP A 37 2.95 -7.67 -28.43
CA ASP A 37 1.53 -8.02 -28.43
C ASP A 37 0.95 -7.76 -27.03
N GLN A 38 0.02 -6.81 -26.96
CA GLN A 38 -0.62 -6.38 -25.72
C GLN A 38 -1.32 -7.55 -25.02
N ALA A 39 -1.86 -8.52 -25.77
CA ALA A 39 -2.51 -9.70 -25.19
C ALA A 39 -1.51 -10.60 -24.47
N VAL A 40 -0.32 -10.79 -25.04
CA VAL A 40 0.77 -11.59 -24.45
C VAL A 40 1.33 -10.90 -23.21
N LEU A 41 1.51 -9.57 -23.26
CA LEU A 41 1.95 -8.79 -22.11
C LEU A 41 0.95 -8.86 -20.97
N ILE A 42 -0.35 -8.71 -21.26
CA ILE A 42 -1.43 -8.83 -20.27
C ILE A 42 -1.45 -10.25 -19.67
N ALA A 43 -1.29 -11.30 -20.48
CA ALA A 43 -1.26 -12.67 -20.00
C ALA A 43 -0.08 -12.91 -19.04
N ARG A 44 1.12 -12.44 -19.43
CA ARG A 44 2.32 -12.54 -18.60
C ARG A 44 2.19 -11.76 -17.29
N LEU A 45 1.72 -10.51 -17.35
CA LEU A 45 1.51 -9.67 -16.17
C LEU A 45 0.45 -10.23 -15.23
N LYS A 46 -0.60 -10.88 -15.76
CA LYS A 46 -1.61 -11.57 -14.95
C LYS A 46 -1.01 -12.78 -14.24
N GLU A 47 -0.17 -13.54 -14.92
CA GLU A 47 0.51 -14.71 -14.35
C GLU A 47 1.54 -14.30 -13.30
N GLU A 48 2.34 -13.26 -13.56
CA GLU A 48 3.27 -12.69 -12.58
C GLU A 48 2.51 -12.15 -11.36
N ASN A 49 1.38 -11.45 -11.55
CA ASN A 49 0.52 -11.04 -10.44
C ASN A 49 -0.03 -12.23 -9.65
N ARG A 50 -0.43 -13.32 -10.32
CA ARG A 50 -0.90 -14.54 -9.67
C ARG A 50 0.21 -15.16 -8.83
N MET A 51 1.40 -15.33 -9.40
CA MET A 51 2.57 -15.87 -8.70
C MET A 51 3.04 -14.98 -7.55
N LEU A 52 2.98 -13.66 -7.69
CA LEU A 52 3.30 -12.71 -6.60
C LEU A 52 2.26 -12.76 -5.48
N LYS A 53 0.97 -12.90 -5.82
CA LYS A 53 -0.10 -13.13 -4.84
C LYS A 53 0.08 -14.47 -4.10
N GLU A 54 0.57 -15.50 -4.80
CA GLU A 54 0.82 -16.84 -4.24
C GLU A 54 2.11 -16.90 -3.38
N SER A 55 3.19 -16.22 -3.79
CA SER A 55 4.52 -16.31 -3.17
C SER A 55 4.74 -15.39 -1.97
N GLY A 56 3.94 -14.34 -1.82
CA GLY A 56 3.84 -13.61 -0.56
C GLY A 56 3.95 -12.09 -0.68
N SER A 57 3.00 -11.44 -0.02
CA SER A 57 3.18 -10.22 0.81
C SER A 57 2.06 -9.18 0.67
N MET A 58 1.14 -9.29 -0.30
CA MET A 58 -0.05 -8.42 -0.34
C MET A 58 -1.28 -9.19 -0.82
N GLY A 59 -1.79 -10.05 0.05
CA GLY A 59 -3.16 -10.55 -0.04
C GLY A 59 -4.14 -9.42 0.27
N GLU A 60 -4.59 -8.71 -0.76
CA GLU A 60 -5.87 -8.02 -0.73
C GLU A 60 -6.99 -9.07 -0.79
N ASP A 61 -7.47 -9.39 0.40
CA ASP A 61 -8.88 -9.24 0.78
C ASP A 61 -9.79 -10.47 0.91
N ASP A 62 -9.41 -11.65 0.41
CA ASP A 62 -10.33 -12.82 0.51
C ASP A 62 -10.40 -13.46 1.91
N GLY A 63 -9.47 -13.16 2.81
CA GLY A 63 -9.45 -13.63 4.21
C GLY A 63 -9.73 -12.57 5.27
N LYS A 64 -9.95 -11.32 4.86
CA LYS A 64 -9.99 -10.14 5.74
C LYS A 64 -11.40 -9.65 6.10
N HIS A 65 -12.42 -10.14 5.41
CA HIS A 65 -13.81 -9.75 5.65
C HIS A 65 -14.49 -10.74 6.59
N LEU A 66 -15.12 -10.19 7.64
CA LEU A 66 -16.00 -10.93 8.53
C LEU A 66 -17.35 -11.09 7.82
N SER A 67 -17.98 -12.26 7.95
CA SER A 67 -19.36 -12.42 7.45
C SER A 67 -20.31 -11.48 8.21
N ALA A 68 -21.51 -11.26 7.66
CA ALA A 68 -22.51 -10.43 8.33
C ALA A 68 -22.85 -10.95 9.74
N GLU A 69 -22.89 -12.27 9.90
CA GLU A 69 -23.10 -12.94 11.19
C GLU A 69 -21.91 -12.73 12.13
N GLU A 70 -20.67 -12.82 11.63
CA GLU A 70 -19.47 -12.56 12.41
C GLU A 70 -19.41 -11.09 12.90
N ILE A 71 -19.83 -10.14 12.06
CA ILE A 71 -19.91 -8.72 12.42
C ILE A 71 -20.99 -8.49 13.48
N ALA A 72 -22.17 -9.11 13.33
CA ALA A 72 -23.26 -8.99 14.29
C ALA A 72 -22.87 -9.54 15.66
N GLN A 73 -22.20 -10.71 15.69
CA GLN A 73 -21.68 -11.30 16.93
C GLN A 73 -20.60 -10.40 17.55
N LEU A 74 -19.65 -9.91 16.75
CA LEU A 74 -18.62 -9.00 17.23
C LEU A 74 -19.21 -7.71 17.82
N HIS A 75 -20.29 -7.20 17.24
CA HIS A 75 -20.98 -6.02 17.77
C HIS A 75 -21.62 -6.29 19.15
N ALA A 76 -22.21 -7.47 19.35
CA ALA A 76 -22.71 -7.89 20.65
C ALA A 76 -21.58 -8.06 21.67
N ASP A 77 -20.48 -8.71 21.28
CA ASP A 77 -19.32 -8.95 22.14
C ASP A 77 -18.64 -7.64 22.55
N VAL A 78 -18.50 -6.68 21.62
CA VAL A 78 -17.95 -5.34 21.89
C VAL A 78 -18.84 -4.57 22.86
N ARG A 79 -20.17 -4.61 22.68
CA ARG A 79 -21.10 -3.95 23.62
C ARG A 79 -21.07 -4.59 25.00
N ALA A 80 -21.01 -5.92 25.06
CA ALA A 80 -20.86 -6.63 26.32
C ALA A 80 -19.56 -6.23 27.02
N PHE A 81 -18.43 -6.24 26.30
CA PHE A 81 -17.12 -5.81 26.80
C PHE A 81 -17.14 -4.39 27.35
N LEU A 82 -17.71 -3.44 26.61
CA LEU A 82 -17.83 -2.05 27.05
C LEU A 82 -18.73 -1.86 28.28
N SER A 83 -19.67 -2.76 28.52
CA SER A 83 -20.60 -2.69 29.66
C SER A 83 -20.04 -3.34 30.93
N HIS A 84 -18.88 -4.00 30.87
CA HIS A 84 -18.24 -4.58 32.05
C HIS A 84 -17.41 -3.53 32.80
N ASP A 85 -17.52 -3.52 34.13
CA ASP A 85 -16.73 -2.65 35.01
C ASP A 85 -15.28 -3.16 35.24
N ASP A 86 -14.94 -4.36 34.77
CA ASP A 86 -13.62 -4.98 34.98
C ASP A 86 -12.58 -4.48 33.94
N PRO A 87 -11.48 -3.83 34.38
CA PRO A 87 -10.38 -3.42 33.51
C PRO A 87 -9.63 -4.57 32.82
N GLN A 88 -9.82 -5.82 33.28
CA GLN A 88 -9.21 -7.02 32.70
C GLN A 88 -10.17 -7.82 31.81
N ALA A 89 -11.39 -7.32 31.57
CA ALA A 89 -12.29 -7.94 30.61
C ALA A 89 -11.58 -8.05 29.24
N THR A 90 -11.76 -9.17 28.54
CA THR A 90 -11.19 -9.36 27.21
C THR A 90 -12.23 -9.94 26.27
N ILE A 91 -12.21 -9.50 25.00
CA ILE A 91 -13.04 -10.09 23.95
C ILE A 91 -12.38 -11.39 23.49
N ALA A 92 -13.11 -12.50 23.52
CA ALA A 92 -12.64 -13.78 23.02
C ALA A 92 -12.62 -13.76 21.48
N TRP A 93 -11.48 -13.37 20.89
CA TRP A 93 -11.36 -13.19 19.43
C TRP A 93 -11.50 -14.47 18.59
N GLY A 94 -11.62 -15.64 19.20
CA GLY A 94 -11.75 -16.92 18.50
C GLY A 94 -10.50 -17.34 17.71
N ARG A 95 -10.61 -18.44 16.95
CA ARG A 95 -9.56 -18.93 16.04
C ARG A 95 -9.77 -18.34 14.64
N GLY A 96 -8.74 -17.68 14.10
CA GLY A 96 -8.76 -17.06 12.76
C GLY A 96 -9.18 -15.58 12.74
N LYS A 97 -8.80 -14.87 11.67
CA LYS A 97 -9.18 -13.47 11.35
C LYS A 97 -9.00 -12.40 12.46
N LYS A 98 -8.08 -12.60 13.42
CA LYS A 98 -7.87 -11.69 14.56
C LYS A 98 -7.68 -10.22 14.15
N ALA A 99 -6.83 -9.94 13.16
CA ALA A 99 -6.58 -8.58 12.69
C ALA A 99 -7.83 -7.91 12.10
N ALA A 100 -8.69 -8.66 11.39
CA ALA A 100 -9.96 -8.15 10.88
C ALA A 100 -10.93 -7.82 12.02
N ARG A 101 -11.05 -8.74 13.00
CA ARG A 101 -11.90 -8.53 14.17
C ARG A 101 -11.48 -7.31 14.99
N VAL A 102 -10.18 -7.13 15.22
CA VAL A 102 -9.66 -5.94 15.93
C VAL A 102 -9.99 -4.66 15.16
N ARG A 103 -9.75 -4.61 13.84
CA ARG A 103 -10.08 -3.44 13.01
C ARG A 103 -11.56 -3.09 13.08
N HIS A 104 -12.46 -4.08 12.93
CA HIS A 104 -13.90 -3.85 13.00
C HIS A 104 -14.37 -3.46 14.40
N ALA A 105 -13.82 -4.06 15.45
CA ALA A 105 -14.13 -3.70 16.82
C ALA A 105 -13.77 -2.24 17.12
N LEU A 106 -12.60 -1.77 16.69
CA LEU A 106 -12.19 -0.36 16.83
C LEU A 106 -13.14 0.58 16.09
N TRP A 107 -13.62 0.17 14.91
CA TRP A 107 -14.59 0.95 14.16
C TRP A 107 -15.94 1.05 14.88
N ILE A 108 -16.44 -0.06 15.45
CA ILE A 108 -17.66 -0.08 16.26
C ILE A 108 -17.51 0.81 17.49
N ILE A 109 -16.40 0.69 18.23
CA ILE A 109 -16.13 1.52 19.41
C ILE A 109 -16.09 3.00 19.04
N LYS A 110 -15.42 3.35 17.93
CA LYS A 110 -15.40 4.73 17.43
C LYS A 110 -16.81 5.25 17.13
N GLY A 111 -17.66 4.42 16.52
CA GLY A 111 -19.08 4.76 16.29
C GLY A 111 -19.82 5.05 17.58
N LEU A 112 -19.73 4.15 18.57
CA LEU A 112 -20.38 4.32 19.88
C LEU A 112 -19.90 5.57 20.63
N LEU A 113 -18.61 5.88 20.57
CA LEU A 113 -18.06 7.11 21.16
C LEU A 113 -18.61 8.37 20.49
N LEU A 114 -18.77 8.38 19.17
CA LEU A 114 -19.37 9.50 18.44
C LEU A 114 -20.87 9.64 18.73
N GLU A 115 -21.57 8.54 19.03
CA GLU A 115 -22.97 8.52 19.48
C GLU A 115 -23.15 9.00 20.93
N GLY A 116 -22.06 9.35 21.63
CA GLY A 116 -22.11 9.90 22.98
C GLY A 116 -22.07 8.85 24.09
N TRP A 117 -21.66 7.61 23.78
CA TRP A 117 -21.41 6.60 24.80
C TRP A 117 -20.32 7.07 25.78
N LYS A 118 -20.63 7.07 27.07
CA LYS A 118 -19.69 7.37 28.15
C LYS A 118 -19.41 6.10 28.94
N PRO A 119 -18.13 5.74 29.16
CA PRO A 119 -17.81 4.65 30.07
C PRO A 119 -18.31 4.99 31.48
N ALA A 120 -18.86 4.00 32.17
CA ALA A 120 -19.31 4.14 33.56
C ALA A 120 -18.14 4.52 34.49
N HIS A 121 -16.94 4.03 34.19
CA HIS A 121 -15.71 4.36 34.87
C HIS A 121 -14.63 4.72 33.84
N ALA A 122 -14.44 6.02 33.55
CA ALA A 122 -13.27 6.47 32.80
C ALA A 122 -12.07 6.52 33.76
N PRO A 123 -11.07 5.63 33.65
CA PRO A 123 -9.86 5.77 34.45
C PRO A 123 -9.18 7.11 34.13
N LEU A 124 -8.77 7.86 35.16
CA LEU A 124 -7.98 9.08 34.98
C LEU A 124 -6.72 8.78 34.16
N ALA A 125 -6.23 9.75 33.38
CA ALA A 125 -5.07 9.61 32.52
C ALA A 125 -3.83 9.03 33.24
N ASP A 126 -3.70 9.30 34.55
CA ASP A 126 -2.62 8.84 35.41
C ASP A 126 -2.65 7.32 35.70
N ALA A 127 -3.79 6.66 35.51
CA ALA A 127 -3.96 5.21 35.69
C ALA A 127 -3.30 4.37 34.58
N TRP A 128 -2.93 5.00 33.46
CA TRP A 128 -2.27 4.34 32.32
C TRP A 128 -0.73 4.39 32.41
N THR A 129 -0.18 4.89 33.51
CA THR A 129 1.27 4.95 33.73
C THR A 129 1.87 3.55 33.87
N THR A 130 3.11 3.40 33.40
CA THR A 130 3.83 2.12 33.22
C THR A 130 3.99 1.28 34.51
N GLU A 131 3.77 1.87 35.68
CA GLU A 131 3.77 1.18 36.98
C GLU A 131 2.55 0.27 37.16
N ALA A 132 1.37 0.66 36.68
CA ALA A 132 0.14 -0.13 36.81
C ALA A 132 0.15 -1.40 35.93
N LEU A 133 0.95 -1.41 34.86
CA LEU A 133 1.09 -2.54 33.93
C LEU A 133 2.19 -3.54 34.34
N ARG A 134 3.08 -3.16 35.27
CA ARG A 134 4.20 -4.02 35.70
C ARG A 134 3.87 -4.85 36.95
N GLY A 135 2.74 -4.60 37.60
CA GLY A 135 2.26 -5.36 38.76
C GLY A 135 0.89 -5.97 38.52
N ARG A 136 0.82 -7.07 37.77
CA ARG A 136 -0.18 -8.15 37.88
C ARG A 136 0.21 -9.32 36.98
#